data_AF-A0A0C9N3C7-F1
#
_entry.id   AF-A0A0C9N3C7-F1
#
_cell.length_a   1.000
_cell.length_b   1.000
_cell.length_c   1.000
_cell.angle_alpha   90.00
_cell.angle_beta   90.00
_cell.angle_gamma   90.00
#
_symmetry.space_group_name_H-M   'P 1'
#
loop_
_entity.id
_entity.type
_entity.pdbx_description
1 polymer ?
#
loop_
_entity_poly.entity_id
_entity_poly.type
_entity_poly.pdbx_seq_one_letter_code
_entity_poly.pdbx_strand_id
1 'polypeptide(L)'
;MKFQILTLLSITSYFLVAVEAQQPQPQWSLIDCTWPCANGGDACVLTNEGAQCKAKTDPEWVIPAADKSPIYTGAYTHRPLQPCIAAPIPTLKHVDQGAATNAGQSVILFPMQAEADRPLDEYLGTCDGGMYCSAAGDDKANPVCRIRLQPGSACASSNQCYSRNCENGVCVKKVEKRSSRQQRRHHL
;
A
#
# COMPACT_ATOMS: atom_id res chain seq x y z
N MET A 1 -19.30 -43.13 -51.97
CA MET A 1 -18.60 -42.90 -50.68
C MET A 1 -17.90 -41.54 -50.75
N LYS A 2 -18.42 -40.53 -50.03
CA LYS A 2 -17.73 -39.25 -49.77
C LYS A 2 -18.08 -38.87 -48.34
N PHE A 3 -17.12 -39.03 -47.43
CA PHE A 3 -17.21 -38.55 -46.05
C PHE A 3 -16.56 -37.16 -46.01
N GLN A 4 -17.35 -36.13 -45.67
CA GLN A 4 -16.80 -34.85 -45.21
C GLN A 4 -16.78 -34.87 -43.69
N ILE A 5 -15.59 -34.78 -43.11
CA ILE A 5 -15.38 -34.63 -41.67
C ILE A 5 -15.16 -33.13 -41.43
N LEU A 6 -16.16 -32.46 -40.85
CA LEU A 6 -16.01 -31.11 -40.29
C LEU A 6 -15.42 -31.25 -38.89
N THR A 7 -14.15 -30.88 -38.74
CA THR A 7 -13.52 -30.66 -37.43
C THR A 7 -13.91 -29.29 -36.88
N LEU A 8 -14.76 -29.28 -35.85
CA LEU A 8 -15.05 -28.13 -35.01
C LEU A 8 -13.89 -27.89 -34.03
N LEU A 9 -13.14 -26.80 -34.23
CA LEU A 9 -12.21 -26.27 -33.24
C LEU A 9 -13.00 -25.42 -32.24
N SER A 10 -13.33 -25.99 -31.08
CA SER A 10 -13.88 -25.23 -29.95
C SER A 10 -12.75 -24.45 -29.29
N ILE A 11 -12.70 -23.14 -29.51
CA ILE A 11 -11.87 -22.22 -28.75
C ILE A 11 -12.55 -22.05 -27.38
N THR A 12 -12.09 -22.78 -26.38
CA THR A 12 -12.42 -22.49 -24.97
C THR A 12 -11.70 -21.21 -24.58
N SER A 13 -12.40 -20.08 -24.67
CA SER A 13 -11.97 -18.80 -24.10
C SER A 13 -11.88 -18.94 -22.58
N TYR A 14 -10.67 -19.05 -22.06
CA TYR A 14 -10.41 -18.91 -20.63
C TYR A 14 -10.62 -17.44 -20.26
N PHE A 15 -11.78 -17.12 -19.69
CA PHE A 15 -11.95 -15.86 -18.97
C PHE A 15 -11.08 -15.93 -17.72
N LEU A 16 -9.92 -15.27 -17.74
CA LEU A 16 -9.19 -14.93 -16.54
C LEU A 16 -10.04 -13.88 -15.82
N VAL A 17 -10.83 -14.33 -14.84
CA VAL A 17 -11.43 -13.43 -13.86
C VAL A 17 -10.27 -12.87 -13.05
N ALA A 18 -9.86 -11.64 -13.35
CA ALA A 18 -8.97 -10.91 -12.47
C ALA A 18 -9.72 -10.77 -11.13
N VAL A 19 -9.27 -11.51 -10.12
CA VAL A 19 -9.71 -11.28 -8.74
C VAL A 19 -9.09 -9.95 -8.35
N GLU A 20 -9.83 -8.87 -8.54
CA GLU A 20 -9.48 -7.58 -7.97
C GLU A 20 -9.41 -7.78 -6.45
N ALA A 21 -8.19 -7.75 -5.91
CA ALA A 21 -8.01 -7.55 -4.48
C ALA A 21 -8.61 -6.16 -4.18
N GLN A 22 -9.85 -6.16 -3.68
CA GLN A 22 -10.54 -4.93 -3.29
C GLN A 22 -9.76 -4.32 -2.13
N GLN A 23 -8.97 -3.28 -2.43
CA GLN A 23 -8.33 -2.48 -1.41
C GLN A 23 -9.41 -1.98 -0.45
N PRO A 24 -9.19 -2.04 0.89
CA PRO A 24 -10.16 -1.55 1.85
C PRO A 24 -10.51 -0.10 1.52
N GLN A 25 -11.80 0.15 1.27
CA GLN A 25 -12.26 1.50 1.00
C GLN A 25 -12.00 2.36 2.24
N PRO A 26 -11.35 3.53 2.08
CA PRO A 26 -11.00 4.36 3.22
C PRO A 26 -12.23 4.81 3.98
N GLN A 27 -12.19 4.68 5.30
CA GLN A 27 -13.29 5.03 6.18
C GLN A 27 -12.77 5.78 7.41
N TRP A 28 -13.61 6.65 7.95
CA TRP A 28 -13.33 7.31 9.23
C TRP A 28 -13.30 6.25 10.33
N SER A 29 -12.17 6.21 11.03
CA SER A 29 -11.82 5.17 11.99
C SER A 29 -11.28 5.78 13.26
N LEU A 30 -11.70 5.22 14.40
CA LEU A 30 -11.16 5.59 15.71
C LEU A 30 -9.89 4.78 16.00
N ILE A 31 -8.84 5.46 16.45
CA ILE A 31 -7.62 4.83 16.93
C ILE A 31 -7.20 5.41 18.29
N ASP A 32 -6.42 4.64 19.05
CA ASP A 32 -5.92 5.03 20.37
C ASP A 32 -4.55 5.74 20.27
N CYS A 33 -4.46 6.68 19.31
CA CYS A 33 -3.30 7.52 19.12
C CYS A 33 -3.66 8.99 19.08
N THR A 34 -2.70 9.81 19.49
CA THR A 34 -2.61 11.25 19.18
C THR A 34 -1.21 11.55 18.65
N TRP A 35 -1.05 12.68 17.96
CA TRP A 35 0.25 13.17 17.51
C TRP A 35 0.50 14.57 18.07
N PRO A 36 1.52 14.76 18.92
CA PRO A 36 2.35 13.73 19.53
C PRO A 36 1.54 12.80 20.48
N CYS A 37 2.09 11.63 20.78
CA CYS A 37 1.58 10.82 21.88
C CYS A 37 1.73 11.58 23.21
N ALA A 38 0.88 11.29 24.19
CA ALA A 38 0.87 12.01 25.47
C ALA A 38 2.22 11.91 26.21
N ASN A 39 2.86 10.74 26.18
CA ASN A 39 4.23 10.58 26.64
C ASN A 39 5.20 10.88 25.49
N GLY A 40 6.15 11.79 25.70
CA GLY A 40 7.10 12.21 24.66
C GLY A 40 8.04 11.11 24.13
N GLY A 41 8.11 9.96 24.79
CA GLY A 41 8.86 8.79 24.35
C GLY A 41 8.06 7.79 23.50
N ASP A 42 6.74 7.95 23.44
CA ASP A 42 5.85 7.01 22.78
C ASP A 42 5.67 7.32 21.29
N ALA A 43 5.28 6.32 20.52
CA ALA A 43 4.86 6.43 19.12
C ALA A 43 3.52 5.71 18.90
N CYS A 44 2.79 6.13 17.87
CA CYS A 44 1.57 5.45 17.45
C CYS A 44 1.93 4.15 16.71
N VAL A 45 2.00 3.05 17.44
CA VAL A 45 2.37 1.73 16.92
C VAL A 45 1.15 1.06 16.30
N LEU A 46 1.30 0.60 15.06
CA LEU A 46 0.30 -0.14 14.30
C LEU A 46 0.58 -1.65 14.38
N THR A 47 -0.46 -2.40 14.66
CA THR A 47 -0.49 -3.86 14.81
C THR A 47 -1.71 -4.42 14.08
N ASN A 48 -1.85 -5.75 14.03
CA ASN A 48 -3.05 -6.38 13.45
C ASN A 48 -4.30 -6.13 14.32
N GLU A 49 -4.11 -5.79 15.58
CA GLU A 49 -5.17 -5.52 16.55
C GLU A 49 -5.64 -4.07 16.50
N GLY A 50 -4.82 -3.15 15.99
CA GLY A 50 -5.14 -1.73 15.93
C GLY A 50 -3.91 -0.83 16.01
N ALA A 51 -4.14 0.46 16.28
CA ALA A 51 -3.09 1.46 16.44
C ALA A 51 -3.20 2.14 17.81
N GLN A 52 -2.08 2.23 18.52
CA GLN A 52 -2.03 2.79 19.88
C GLN A 52 -0.70 3.46 20.22
N CYS A 53 -0.74 4.52 21.03
CA CYS A 53 0.46 5.13 21.59
C CYS A 53 1.14 4.19 22.59
N LYS A 54 2.39 3.80 22.29
CA LYS A 54 3.23 2.91 23.12
C LYS A 54 4.69 3.36 23.11
N ALA A 55 5.42 2.99 24.15
CA ALA A 55 6.87 3.12 24.18
C ALA A 55 7.49 2.39 22.99
N LYS A 56 8.46 3.01 22.33
CA LYS A 56 9.10 2.43 21.14
C LYS A 56 9.87 1.16 21.49
N THR A 57 9.65 0.09 20.73
CA THR A 57 10.29 -1.22 20.98
C THR A 57 11.13 -1.75 19.82
N ASP A 58 11.28 -0.98 18.74
CA ASP A 58 12.07 -1.23 17.52
C ASP A 58 12.58 -2.68 17.31
N PRO A 59 12.09 -3.40 16.28
CA PRO A 59 11.43 -2.87 15.09
C PRO A 59 9.89 -2.94 15.15
N GLU A 60 9.21 -1.89 14.70
CA GLU A 60 7.75 -1.84 14.67
C GLU A 60 7.20 -0.99 13.50
N TRP A 61 5.90 -1.10 13.25
CA TRP A 61 5.20 -0.24 12.31
C TRP A 61 4.61 0.95 13.06
N VAL A 62 4.91 2.16 12.61
CA VAL A 62 4.47 3.40 13.26
C VAL A 62 3.65 4.23 12.28
N ILE A 63 2.53 4.78 12.73
CA ILE A 63 1.82 5.84 12.00
C ILE A 63 2.43 7.18 12.44
N PRO A 64 3.16 7.90 11.56
CA PRO A 64 3.88 9.10 11.97
C PRO A 64 2.97 10.33 12.10
N ALA A 65 1.81 10.32 11.43
CA ALA A 65 0.78 11.35 11.51
C ALA A 65 -0.57 10.81 11.00
N ALA A 66 -1.67 11.48 11.33
CA ALA A 66 -3.04 11.08 11.01
C ALA A 66 -3.31 10.83 9.50
N ASP A 67 -2.56 11.52 8.62
CA ASP A 67 -2.71 11.48 7.17
C ASP A 67 -1.60 10.69 6.46
N LYS A 68 -0.75 9.98 7.20
CA LYS A 68 0.43 9.29 6.65
C LYS A 68 0.36 7.79 6.77
N SER A 69 0.70 7.10 5.68
CA SER A 69 0.87 5.65 5.69
C SER A 69 1.94 5.19 6.69
N PRO A 70 1.78 4.03 7.34
CA PRO A 70 2.71 3.52 8.34
C PRO A 70 4.15 3.39 7.83
N ILE A 71 5.14 3.61 8.68
CA ILE A 71 6.57 3.45 8.39
C ILE A 71 7.14 2.38 9.32
N TYR A 72 8.01 1.52 8.78
CA TYR A 72 8.72 0.53 9.57
C TYR A 72 10.00 1.12 10.15
N THR A 73 10.24 0.94 11.45
CA THR A 73 11.40 1.50 12.14
C THR A 73 12.63 0.60 12.11
N GLY A 74 12.48 -0.66 11.68
CA GLY A 74 13.57 -1.63 11.60
C GLY A 74 14.36 -1.62 10.29
N ALA A 75 15.26 -2.61 10.17
CA ALA A 75 16.04 -2.83 8.96
C ALA A 75 15.18 -3.33 7.78
N TYR A 76 15.54 -2.88 6.58
CA TYR A 76 14.89 -3.28 5.34
C TYR A 76 15.61 -4.46 4.67
N THR A 77 14.85 -5.26 3.94
CA THR A 77 15.34 -6.37 3.12
C THR A 77 15.82 -5.85 1.76
N HIS A 78 17.07 -6.18 1.41
CA HIS A 78 17.78 -5.65 0.23
C HIS A 78 17.93 -6.65 -0.93
N ARG A 79 17.34 -7.84 -0.82
CA ARG A 79 17.46 -8.89 -1.84
C ARG A 79 16.08 -9.42 -2.27
N PRO A 80 15.91 -9.72 -3.56
CA PRO A 80 14.68 -10.34 -4.05
C PRO A 80 14.50 -11.74 -3.45
N LEU A 81 13.24 -12.15 -3.33
CA LEU A 81 12.77 -13.45 -2.82
C LEU A 81 13.15 -13.73 -1.35
N GLN A 82 13.69 -12.75 -0.64
CA GLN A 82 13.88 -12.85 0.80
C GLN A 82 12.56 -12.55 1.52
N PRO A 83 12.33 -13.17 2.70
CA PRO A 83 11.18 -12.88 3.52
C PRO A 83 11.04 -11.39 3.81
N CYS A 84 9.80 -10.92 3.85
CA CYS A 84 9.46 -9.55 4.25
C CYS A 84 8.29 -9.54 5.24
N ILE A 85 8.19 -8.44 5.96
CA ILE A 85 7.06 -8.17 6.86
C ILE A 85 6.17 -7.15 6.15
N ALA A 86 4.92 -7.50 5.89
CA ALA A 86 3.94 -6.54 5.37
C ALA A 86 3.48 -5.59 6.48
N ALA A 87 3.02 -4.40 6.11
CA ALA A 87 2.36 -3.50 7.04
C ALA A 87 1.06 -4.13 7.54
N PRO A 88 0.77 -4.10 8.86
CA PRO A 88 -0.49 -4.59 9.39
C PRO A 88 -1.68 -3.81 8.82
N ILE A 89 -2.78 -4.51 8.56
CA ILE A 89 -4.04 -3.91 8.09
C ILE A 89 -5.14 -4.33 9.09
N PRO A 90 -5.23 -3.67 10.26
CA PRO A 90 -6.24 -3.99 11.26
C PRO A 90 -7.64 -3.61 10.79
N THR A 91 -8.63 -4.33 11.31
CA THR A 91 -10.04 -3.90 11.26
C THR A 91 -10.28 -2.87 12.35
N LEU A 92 -10.24 -1.58 11.98
CA LEU A 92 -10.49 -0.48 12.93
C LEU A 92 -11.99 -0.22 13.14
N LYS A 93 -12.33 0.33 14.30
CA LYS A 93 -13.70 0.74 14.61
C LYS A 93 -14.11 1.92 13.72
N HIS A 94 -15.11 1.69 12.86
CA HIS A 94 -15.74 2.74 12.08
C HIS A 94 -16.46 3.75 12.96
N VAL A 95 -16.33 5.04 12.62
CA VAL A 95 -17.01 6.17 13.25
C VAL A 95 -17.35 7.22 12.21
N ASP A 96 -18.29 8.12 12.52
CA ASP A 96 -18.56 9.28 11.67
C ASP A 96 -17.41 10.29 11.69
N GLN A 97 -17.31 11.09 10.62
CA GLN A 97 -16.37 12.20 10.57
C GLN A 97 -16.67 13.19 11.69
N GLY A 98 -15.65 13.51 12.50
CA GLY A 98 -15.80 14.44 13.62
C GLY A 98 -16.50 13.84 14.85
N ALA A 99 -16.62 12.51 14.93
CA ALA A 99 -17.07 11.83 16.14
C ALA A 99 -16.26 12.26 17.37
N ALA A 100 -16.93 12.34 18.52
CA ALA A 100 -16.28 12.67 19.78
C ALA A 100 -15.19 11.65 20.13
N THR A 101 -14.06 12.14 20.62
CA THR A 101 -12.90 11.33 21.01
C THR A 101 -12.65 11.45 22.51
N ASN A 102 -12.17 10.36 23.13
CA ASN A 102 -11.59 10.45 24.46
C ASN A 102 -10.15 10.97 24.41
N ALA A 103 -9.61 11.35 25.56
CA ALA A 103 -8.20 11.71 25.67
C ALA A 103 -7.31 10.56 25.16
N GLY A 104 -6.37 10.89 24.25
CA GLY A 104 -5.48 9.90 23.63
C GLY A 104 -6.05 9.20 22.39
N GLN A 105 -7.27 9.53 21.96
CA GLN A 105 -7.86 8.97 20.74
C GLN A 105 -7.89 10.00 19.61
N SER A 106 -7.85 9.51 18.37
CA SER A 106 -8.05 10.32 17.16
C SER A 106 -8.99 9.63 16.19
N VAL A 107 -9.71 10.43 15.40
CA VAL A 107 -10.45 9.95 14.22
C VAL A 107 -9.58 10.20 12.99
N ILE A 108 -9.24 9.15 12.26
CA ILE A 108 -8.43 9.22 11.04
C ILE A 108 -9.16 8.58 9.86
N LEU A 109 -8.78 8.96 8.64
CA LEU A 109 -9.21 8.25 7.45
C LEU A 109 -8.27 7.07 7.22
N PHE A 110 -8.79 5.84 7.30
CA PHE A 110 -8.00 4.63 7.23
C PHE A 110 -8.57 3.62 6.21
N PRO A 111 -7.75 3.01 5.34
CA PRO A 111 -6.35 3.36 5.04
C PRO A 111 -6.20 4.82 4.57
N MET A 112 -5.04 5.46 4.82
CA MET A 112 -4.84 6.88 4.52
C MET A 112 -4.85 7.16 3.01
N GLN A 113 -5.82 7.94 2.52
CA GLN A 113 -5.98 8.26 1.10
C GLN A 113 -4.91 9.18 0.51
N ALA A 114 -4.30 10.03 1.35
CA ALA A 114 -3.38 11.07 0.87
C ALA A 114 -2.10 10.50 0.22
N GLU A 115 -1.79 9.22 0.46
CA GLU A 115 -0.58 8.54 0.01
C GLU A 115 -0.89 7.55 -1.13
N ALA A 116 -1.48 8.04 -2.23
CA ALA A 116 -1.84 7.22 -3.39
C ALA A 116 -0.64 6.51 -4.06
N ASP A 117 0.58 7.04 -3.87
CA ASP A 117 1.82 6.45 -4.37
C ASP A 117 2.46 5.45 -3.37
N ARG A 118 1.99 5.42 -2.13
CA ARG A 118 2.37 4.45 -1.09
C ARG A 118 1.13 4.03 -0.28
N PRO A 119 0.14 3.38 -0.92
CA PRO A 119 -1.07 2.94 -0.25
C PRO A 119 -0.73 1.95 0.86
N LEU A 120 -1.53 1.92 1.92
CA LEU A 120 -1.47 0.83 2.90
C LEU A 120 -2.29 -0.35 2.37
N ASP A 121 -1.59 -1.35 1.87
CA ASP A 121 -2.15 -2.60 1.34
C ASP A 121 -1.15 -3.76 1.53
N GLU A 122 -1.52 -4.94 1.04
CA GLU A 122 -0.73 -6.18 1.10
C GLU A 122 0.63 -6.11 0.37
N TYR A 123 0.92 -5.00 -0.33
CA TYR A 123 2.18 -4.78 -1.04
C TYR A 123 3.14 -3.83 -0.31
N LEU A 124 2.67 -3.14 0.73
CA LEU A 124 3.49 -2.31 1.59
C LEU A 124 4.24 -3.17 2.61
N GLY A 125 5.57 -3.11 2.64
CA GLY A 125 6.34 -3.88 3.61
C GLY A 125 7.79 -3.47 3.72
N THR A 126 8.59 -4.34 4.35
CA THR A 126 9.99 -4.08 4.73
C THR A 126 11.00 -4.32 3.61
N CYS A 127 10.61 -4.16 2.35
CA CYS A 127 11.52 -4.27 1.20
C CYS A 127 12.07 -2.90 0.82
N ASP A 128 13.33 -2.86 0.36
CA ASP A 128 13.97 -1.60 -0.02
C ASP A 128 13.29 -0.88 -1.21
N GLY A 129 13.79 0.32 -1.55
CA GLY A 129 13.19 1.20 -2.54
C GLY A 129 13.00 0.59 -3.94
N GLY A 130 13.78 -0.42 -4.33
CA GLY A 130 13.65 -1.09 -5.62
C GLY A 130 12.61 -2.21 -5.65
N MET A 131 12.04 -2.56 -4.49
CA MET A 131 11.19 -3.73 -4.30
C MET A 131 9.86 -3.36 -3.61
N TYR A 132 8.99 -4.37 -3.52
CA TYR A 132 7.76 -4.35 -2.73
C TYR A 132 7.64 -5.68 -1.98
N CYS A 133 6.90 -5.70 -0.88
CA CYS A 133 6.65 -6.92 -0.14
C CYS A 133 5.42 -7.61 -0.73
N SER A 134 5.56 -8.75 -1.36
CA SER A 134 4.41 -9.48 -1.92
C SER A 134 3.81 -10.34 -0.82
N ALA A 135 2.69 -9.91 -0.23
CA ALA A 135 1.93 -10.69 0.76
C ALA A 135 0.57 -11.14 0.22
N ALA A 136 0.47 -11.26 -1.11
CA ALA A 136 -0.73 -11.58 -1.86
C ALA A 136 -0.58 -12.87 -2.66
N GLY A 137 -1.70 -13.42 -3.15
CA GLY A 137 -1.70 -14.59 -4.05
C GLY A 137 -0.87 -15.76 -3.49
N ASP A 138 0.07 -16.25 -4.31
CA ASP A 138 0.95 -17.38 -3.95
C ASP A 138 1.90 -17.07 -2.78
N ASP A 139 2.21 -15.79 -2.54
CA ASP A 139 3.10 -15.37 -1.45
C ASP A 139 2.36 -15.07 -0.15
N LYS A 140 1.03 -15.17 -0.12
CA LYS A 140 0.22 -14.81 1.07
C LYS A 140 0.64 -15.54 2.34
N ALA A 141 1.01 -16.82 2.22
CA ALA A 141 1.44 -17.61 3.37
C ALA A 141 2.90 -17.32 3.79
N ASN A 142 3.73 -16.87 2.85
CA ASN A 142 5.16 -16.61 3.08
C ASN A 142 5.56 -15.35 2.28
N PRO A 143 5.30 -14.14 2.81
CA PRO A 143 5.56 -12.92 2.07
C PRO A 143 7.02 -12.73 1.72
N VAL A 144 7.30 -12.31 0.47
CA VAL A 144 8.66 -12.13 -0.03
C VAL A 144 8.85 -10.81 -0.77
N CYS A 145 10.08 -10.28 -0.77
CA CYS A 145 10.42 -9.11 -1.56
C CYS A 145 10.45 -9.43 -3.06
N ARG A 146 9.69 -8.69 -3.85
CA ARG A 146 9.71 -8.75 -5.32
C ARG A 146 10.17 -7.44 -5.91
N ILE A 147 10.84 -7.52 -7.06
CA ILE A 147 11.28 -6.34 -7.80
C ILE A 147 10.05 -5.57 -8.29
N ARG A 148 10.10 -4.24 -8.18
CA ARG A 148 9.04 -3.38 -8.70
C ARG A 148 8.83 -3.57 -10.20
N LEU A 149 7.57 -3.57 -10.59
CA LEU A 149 7.09 -3.76 -11.94
C LEU A 149 7.38 -2.52 -12.80
N GLN A 150 7.81 -2.76 -14.04
CA GLN A 150 8.10 -1.70 -14.99
C GLN A 150 6.81 -1.12 -15.59
N PRO A 151 6.83 0.13 -16.10
CA PRO A 151 5.69 0.71 -16.78
C PRO A 151 5.14 -0.20 -17.89
N GLY A 152 3.82 -0.33 -17.98
CA GLY A 152 3.10 -1.25 -18.88
C GLY A 152 2.79 -2.62 -18.28
N SER A 153 3.37 -2.97 -17.12
CA SER A 153 3.05 -4.22 -16.42
C SER A 153 1.70 -4.11 -15.70
N ALA A 154 0.97 -5.23 -15.62
CA ALA A 154 -0.24 -5.31 -14.81
C ALA A 154 0.10 -5.14 -13.31
N CYS A 155 -0.73 -4.40 -12.57
CA CYS A 155 -0.58 -4.16 -11.14
C CYS A 155 -1.93 -4.14 -10.44
N ALA A 156 -1.92 -4.49 -9.15
CA ALA A 156 -3.02 -4.30 -8.21
C ALA A 156 -2.78 -3.08 -7.29
N SER A 157 -1.52 -2.62 -7.16
CA SER A 157 -1.16 -1.53 -6.25
C SER A 157 0.00 -0.68 -6.77
N SER A 158 -0.04 0.61 -6.45
CA SER A 158 1.07 1.55 -6.64
C SER A 158 2.36 1.08 -5.96
N ASN A 159 2.28 0.33 -4.85
CA ASN A 159 3.46 -0.25 -4.20
C ASN A 159 4.22 -1.21 -5.11
N GLN A 160 3.55 -1.90 -6.03
CA GLN A 160 4.19 -2.84 -6.96
C GLN A 160 4.96 -2.12 -8.07
N CYS A 161 4.59 -0.89 -8.42
CA CYS A 161 5.14 -0.20 -9.58
C CYS A 161 6.45 0.54 -9.28
N TYR A 162 7.38 0.54 -10.24
CA TYR A 162 8.65 1.28 -10.13
C TYR A 162 8.43 2.78 -9.92
N SER A 163 7.48 3.35 -10.66
CA SER A 163 7.05 4.75 -10.61
C SER A 163 6.14 5.09 -9.43
N ARG A 164 5.80 4.11 -8.58
CA ARG A 164 4.83 4.25 -7.49
C ARG A 164 3.45 4.70 -7.98
N ASN A 165 3.04 4.28 -9.18
CA ASN A 165 1.74 4.65 -9.74
C ASN A 165 1.13 3.47 -10.51
N CYS A 166 0.04 2.93 -9.98
CA CYS A 166 -0.80 1.93 -10.63
C CYS A 166 -2.11 2.57 -11.04
N GLU A 167 -2.36 2.70 -12.34
CA GLU A 167 -3.54 3.36 -12.88
C GLU A 167 -4.30 2.36 -13.77
N ASN A 168 -5.59 2.15 -13.48
CA ASN A 168 -6.44 1.19 -14.20
C ASN A 168 -5.80 -0.21 -14.31
N GLY A 169 -5.17 -0.67 -13.23
CA GLY A 169 -4.52 -1.97 -13.16
C GLY A 169 -3.21 -2.08 -13.94
N VAL A 170 -2.60 -0.96 -14.35
CA VAL A 170 -1.33 -0.95 -15.10
C VAL A 170 -0.34 0.04 -14.50
N CYS A 171 0.93 -0.37 -14.39
CA CYS A 171 1.99 0.53 -13.93
C CYS A 171 2.23 1.62 -14.97
N VAL A 172 2.14 2.89 -14.58
CA VAL A 172 2.33 4.02 -15.49
C VAL A 172 3.54 4.86 -15.08
N LYS A 173 4.22 5.50 -16.02
CA LYS A 173 5.31 6.44 -15.67
C LYS A 173 4.73 7.61 -14.88
N LYS A 174 5.43 8.05 -13.83
CA LYS A 174 5.06 9.29 -13.13
C LYS A 174 5.29 10.44 -14.10
N VAL A 175 4.22 11.10 -14.55
CA VAL A 175 4.37 12.31 -15.37
C VAL A 175 4.96 13.38 -14.47
N GLU A 176 6.23 13.69 -14.68
CA GLU A 176 6.82 14.87 -14.04
C GLU A 176 6.04 16.09 -14.53
N LYS A 177 5.23 16.69 -13.65
CA LYS A 177 4.75 18.05 -13.87
C LYS A 177 5.99 18.93 -13.89
N ARG A 178 6.52 19.21 -15.08
CA ARG A 178 7.52 20.28 -15.28
C ARG A 178 6.92 21.54 -14.67
N SER A 179 7.40 21.93 -13.50
CA SER A 179 7.03 23.18 -12.87
C SER A 179 7.43 24.30 -13.82
N SER A 180 6.46 25.00 -14.40
CA SER A 180 6.62 26.14 -15.29
C SER A 180 7.15 27.40 -14.57
N ARG A 181 8.02 27.24 -13.56
CA ARG A 181 8.61 28.34 -12.78
C ARG A 181 10.02 28.74 -13.21
N GLN A 182 10.59 28.12 -14.24
CA GLN A 182 11.97 28.39 -14.69
C GLN A 182 12.06 29.10 -16.05
N GLN A 183 11.22 30.11 -16.28
CA GLN A 183 11.29 30.94 -17.50
C GLN A 183 11.20 32.47 -17.24
N ARG A 184 11.60 32.93 -16.05
CA ARG A 184 11.73 34.37 -15.73
C ARG A 184 13.06 34.76 -15.08
N ARG A 185 14.19 34.19 -15.53
CA ARG A 185 15.52 34.68 -15.14
C ARG A 185 16.52 34.59 -16.29
N HIS A 186 16.21 35.18 -17.44
CA HIS A 186 17.23 35.60 -18.41
C HIS A 186 16.68 36.78 -19.21
N HIS A 187 16.67 37.96 -18.59
CA HIS A 187 16.79 39.24 -19.26
C HIS A 187 17.39 40.21 -18.25
N LEU A 188 18.72 40.23 -18.22
CA LEU A 188 19.53 41.39 -17.91
C LEU A 188 20.35 41.66 -19.18
#